data_AF-A0A2V2CI37-F1
#
_entry.id   AF-A0A2V2CI37-F1
#
_cell.length_a   1.000
_cell.length_b   1.000
_cell.length_c   1.000
_cell.angle_alpha   90.00
_cell.angle_beta   90.00
_cell.angle_gamma   90.00
#
_symmetry.space_group_name_H-M   'P 1'
#
loop_
_entity.id
_entity.type
_entity.pdbx_description
1 polymer ?
#
loop_
_entity_poly.entity_id
_entity_poly.type
_entity_poly.pdbx_seq_one_letter_code
_entity_poly.pdbx_strand_id
1 'polypeptide(L)'
;MDEKVFEISSKSVTMEVKDDRTGRVFRRELPLDYYENANFLRLRGENLDGSMSELVFFSARGLERGRDLTGRGAEHDGCGEHK
;
A
#
# COMPACT_ATOMS: atom_id res chain seq x y z
N MET A 1 9.94 -27.93 1.12
CA MET A 1 9.29 -26.99 2.06
C MET A 1 8.92 -25.78 1.24
N ASP A 2 7.63 -25.50 1.07
CA ASP A 2 7.21 -24.25 0.44
C ASP A 2 7.64 -23.08 1.33
N GLU A 3 8.55 -22.24 0.83
CA GLU A 3 8.84 -20.96 1.48
C GLU A 3 7.59 -20.11 1.43
N LYS A 4 6.98 -19.89 2.60
CA LYS A 4 5.88 -18.94 2.73
C LYS A 4 6.42 -17.55 2.43
N VAL A 5 6.05 -17.03 1.26
CA VAL A 5 6.36 -15.65 0.87
C VAL A 5 5.50 -14.72 1.72
N PHE A 6 6.13 -13.95 2.61
CA PHE A 6 5.44 -12.99 3.50
C PHE A 6 5.38 -11.58 2.92
N GLU A 7 6.29 -11.27 2.02
CA GLU A 7 6.39 -10.01 1.30
C GLU A 7 7.06 -10.23 -0.05
N ILE A 8 6.77 -9.35 -1.00
CA ILE A 8 7.41 -9.32 -2.32
C ILE A 8 7.79 -7.89 -2.69
N SER A 9 8.86 -7.75 -3.46
CA SER A 9 9.33 -6.46 -3.95
C SER A 9 9.93 -6.57 -5.35
N SER A 10 9.90 -5.48 -6.10
CA SER A 10 10.54 -5.37 -7.41
C SER A 10 10.90 -3.92 -7.74
N LYS A 11 11.84 -3.73 -8.67
CA LYS A 11 12.22 -2.44 -9.26
C LYS A 11 11.60 -2.21 -10.65
N SER A 12 10.90 -3.21 -11.17
CA SER A 12 10.18 -3.16 -12.45
C SER A 12 8.85 -3.89 -12.30
N VAL A 13 7.81 -3.35 -12.92
CA VAL A 13 6.47 -3.95 -12.96
C VAL A 13 5.96 -4.05 -14.38
N THR A 14 5.26 -5.13 -14.70
CA THR A 14 4.47 -5.21 -15.93
C THR A 14 3.02 -4.86 -15.61
N MET A 15 2.55 -3.72 -16.12
CA MET A 15 1.14 -3.35 -16.04
C MET A 15 0.37 -3.93 -17.21
N GLU A 16 -0.71 -4.63 -16.90
CA GLU A 16 -1.72 -5.07 -17.85
C GLU A 16 -3.01 -4.26 -17.62
N VAL A 17 -3.49 -3.61 -18.66
CA VAL A 17 -4.72 -2.82 -18.61
C VAL A 17 -5.65 -3.28 -19.73
N LYS A 18 -6.88 -3.65 -19.37
CA LYS A 18 -7.97 -3.86 -20.31
C LYS A 18 -8.76 -2.56 -20.42
N ASP A 19 -8.83 -1.99 -21.60
CA ASP A 19 -9.66 -0.83 -21.88
C ASP A 19 -11.13 -1.25 -21.96
N ASP A 20 -11.98 -0.75 -21.06
CA ASP A 20 -13.39 -1.16 -20.97
C ASP A 20 -14.20 -0.79 -22.22
N ARG A 21 -13.84 0.32 -22.88
CA ARG A 21 -14.57 0.80 -24.06
C ARG A 21 -14.32 -0.06 -25.29
N THR A 22 -13.08 -0.50 -25.51
CA THR A 22 -12.67 -1.25 -26.71
C THR A 22 -12.44 -2.75 -26.45
N GLY A 23 -12.37 -3.16 -25.19
CA GLY A 23 -12.03 -4.52 -24.77
C GLY A 23 -10.58 -4.93 -24.99
N ARG A 24 -9.74 -4.03 -25.51
CA ARG A 24 -8.34 -4.32 -25.87
C ARG A 24 -7.47 -4.36 -24.62
N VAL A 25 -6.52 -5.29 -24.59
CA VAL A 25 -5.52 -5.43 -23.51
C VAL A 25 -4.20 -4.80 -23.95
N PHE A 26 -3.64 -3.96 -23.09
CA PHE A 26 -2.33 -3.33 -23.27
C PHE A 26 -1.41 -3.79 -22.14
N ARG A 27 -0.17 -4.13 -22.49
CA ARG A 27 0.87 -4.49 -21.53
C ARG A 27 2.07 -3.57 -21.69
N ARG A 28 2.62 -3.08 -20.56
CA ARG A 28 3.82 -2.24 -20.52
C ARG A 28 4.66 -2.59 -19.33
N GLU A 29 5.97 -2.65 -19.53
CA GLU A 29 6.94 -2.69 -18.44
C GLU A 29 7.26 -1.25 -18.01
N LEU A 30 7.21 -0.99 -16.70
CA LEU A 30 7.42 0.33 -16.12
C LEU A 30 8.48 0.25 -15.01
N PRO A 31 9.40 1.22 -14.95
CA PRO A 31 10.41 1.32 -13.89
C PRO A 31 9.77 1.87 -12.61
N LEU A 32 9.01 1.02 -11.92
CA LEU A 32 8.34 1.35 -10.67
C LEU A 32 8.79 0.40 -9.56
N ASP A 33 9.02 0.98 -8.39
CA ASP A 33 9.29 0.28 -7.16
C ASP A 33 7.99 -0.35 -6.63
N TYR A 34 7.90 -1.67 -6.66
CA TYR A 34 6.81 -2.47 -6.09
C TYR A 34 7.19 -2.98 -4.70
N TYR A 35 6.27 -2.87 -3.75
CA TYR A 35 6.38 -3.55 -2.46
C TYR A 35 5.01 -3.97 -1.95
N GLU A 36 4.84 -5.24 -1.60
CA GLU A 36 3.60 -5.78 -1.05
C GLU A 36 3.88 -6.65 0.17
N ASN A 37 3.04 -6.49 1.19
CA ASN A 37 2.97 -7.36 2.34
C ASN A 37 1.51 -7.50 2.80
N ALA A 38 1.27 -8.19 3.93
CA ALA A 38 -0.07 -8.42 4.46
C ALA A 38 -0.91 -7.16 4.77
N ASN A 39 -0.29 -5.98 4.89
CA ASN A 39 -0.93 -4.74 5.31
C ASN A 39 -1.17 -3.77 4.15
N PHE A 40 -0.30 -3.77 3.14
CA PHE A 40 -0.43 -2.83 2.03
C PHE A 40 0.31 -3.29 0.78
N LEU A 41 -0.09 -2.70 -0.34
CA LEU A 41 0.63 -2.66 -1.60
C LEU A 41 1.07 -1.22 -1.85
N ARG A 42 2.34 -1.03 -2.19
CA ARG A 42 2.90 0.27 -2.56
C ARG A 42 3.55 0.19 -3.94
N LEU A 43 3.21 1.18 -4.76
CA LEU A 43 3.90 1.52 -5.99
C LEU A 43 4.60 2.86 -5.79
N ARG A 44 5.89 2.95 -6.12
CA ARG A 44 6.65 4.21 -6.08
C ARG A 44 7.31 4.46 -7.43
N GLY A 45 7.30 5.72 -7.86
CA GLY A 45 7.90 6.15 -9.11
C GLY A 45 8.27 7.63 -9.12
N GLU A 46 8.84 8.08 -10.23
CA GLU A 46 9.19 9.47 -10.45
C GLU A 46 8.06 10.20 -11.18
N ASN A 47 7.75 11.42 -10.74
CA ASN A 47 6.83 12.34 -11.38
C ASN A 47 7.53 13.11 -12.51
N LEU A 48 6.73 13.86 -13.30
CA LEU A 48 7.24 14.71 -14.39
C LEU A 48 8.25 15.78 -13.94
N ASP A 49 8.18 16.23 -12.69
CA ASP A 49 9.08 17.23 -12.11
C ASP A 49 10.34 16.61 -11.46
N GLY A 50 10.54 15.29 -11.60
CA GLY A 50 11.63 14.55 -10.98
C GLY A 50 11.42 14.23 -9.50
N SER A 51 10.31 14.67 -8.89
CA SER A 51 9.98 14.28 -7.52
C SER A 51 9.52 12.83 -7.46
N MET A 52 9.79 12.15 -6.33
CA MET A 52 9.28 10.81 -6.10
C MET A 52 7.84 10.86 -5.60
N SER A 53 6.95 10.06 -6.17
CA SER A 53 5.57 9.84 -5.72
C SER A 53 5.29 8.38 -5.40
N GLU A 54 4.29 8.17 -4.55
CA GLU A 54 3.87 6.85 -4.13
C GLU A 54 2.34 6.72 -4.20
N LEU A 55 1.88 5.54 -4.58
CA LEU A 55 0.49 5.11 -4.51
C LEU A 55 0.42 3.90 -3.59
N VAL A 56 -0.35 4.00 -2.51
CA VAL A 56 -0.45 2.98 -1.47
C VAL A 56 -1.89 2.50 -1.35
N PHE A 57 -2.11 1.19 -1.48
CA PHE A 57 -3.36 0.53 -1.16
C PHE A 57 -3.23 -0.20 0.17
N PHE A 58 -4.08 0.15 1.13
CA PHE A 58 -4.13 -0.57 2.40
C PHE A 58 -5.08 -1.76 2.32
N SER A 59 -4.66 -2.90 2.85
CA SER A 59 -5.56 -4.00 3.12
C SER A 59 -6.45 -3.67 4.33
N ALA A 60 -7.55 -4.41 4.51
CA ALA A 60 -8.40 -4.27 5.70
C ALA A 60 -7.57 -4.43 6.99
N ARG A 61 -6.67 -5.42 7.02
CA ARG A 61 -5.74 -5.65 8.12
C ARG A 61 -4.79 -4.46 8.35
N GLY A 62 -4.28 -3.86 7.28
CA GLY A 62 -3.41 -2.68 7.37
C GLY A 62 -4.13 -1.48 7.98
N LEU A 63 -5.38 -1.24 7.58
CA LEU A 63 -6.22 -0.20 8.15
C LEU A 63 -6.55 -0.43 9.63
N GLU A 64 -6.93 -1.67 9.99
CA GLU A 64 -7.20 -2.04 11.38
C GLU A 64 -5.97 -1.81 12.26
N ARG A 65 -4.81 -2.31 11.83
CA ARG A 65 -3.53 -2.09 12.53
C ARG A 65 -3.21 -0.60 12.64
N GLY A 66 -3.47 0.19 11.60
CA GLY A 66 -3.29 1.65 11.64
C GLY A 66 -4.20 2.31 12.68
N ARG A 67 -5.46 1.91 12.77
CA ARG A 67 -6.41 2.39 13.78
C ARG A 67 -5.96 2.03 15.20
N ASP A 68 -5.47 0.80 15.40
CA ASP A 68 -4.99 0.34 16.70
C ASP A 68 -3.75 1.11 17.15
N LEU A 69 -2.82 1.42 16.23
CA LEU A 69 -1.62 2.21 16.51
C LEU A 69 -1.91 3.70 16.76
N THR A 70 -2.88 4.26 16.04
CA THR A 70 -3.28 5.68 16.21
C THR A 70 -4.15 5.91 17.43
N GLY A 71 -4.62 4.84 18.09
CA GLY A 71 -5.21 4.87 19.42
C GLY A 71 -6.27 5.96 19.61
N ARG A 72 -7.54 5.65 19.33
CA ARG A 72 -8.64 6.44 19.90
C ARG A 72 -8.94 5.98 21.33
N GLY A 73 -7.92 6.00 22.20
CA GLY A 73 -8.15 5.90 23.64
C GLY A 73 -9.07 7.04 24.06
N ALA A 74 -9.89 6.82 25.10
CA ALA A 74 -10.76 7.87 25.61
C ALA A 74 -9.92 9.13 25.91
N GLU A 75 -10.37 10.31 25.46
CA GLU A 75 -9.71 11.59 25.79
C GLU A 75 -9.75 11.88 27.30
N HIS A 76 -10.66 11.22 28.01
CA HIS A 76 -10.81 11.31 29.45
C HIS A 76 -10.26 10.05 30.11
N ASP A 77 -9.37 10.27 31.06
CA ASP A 77 -8.78 9.22 31.86
C ASP A 77 -9.87 8.49 32.68
N GLY A 78 -9.86 7.16 32.65
CA GLY A 78 -10.85 6.33 33.36
C GLY A 78 -10.65 6.34 34.87
N CYS A 79 -9.47 6.74 35.33
CA CYS A 79 -9.16 7.05 36.71
C CYS A 79 -9.31 8.57 36.91
N GLY A 80 -10.49 9.02 37.33
CA GLY A 80 -10.83 10.44 37.51
C GLY A 80 -10.10 11.18 38.65
N GLU A 81 -8.79 11.02 38.83
CA GLU A 81 -8.04 11.62 39.95
C GLU A 81 -6.61 12.07 39.62
N HIS A 82 -6.38 12.76 38.50
CA HIS A 82 -5.12 13.47 38.30
C HIS A 82 -5.39 14.98 38.27
N LYS A 83 -5.09 15.61 39.41
CA LYS A 83 -5.16 17.05 39.66
C LYS A 83 -3.82 17.70 39.41
#